data_AF-A0A535ZDF6-F1
#
_entry.id   AF-A0A535ZDF6-F1
#
_cell.length_a   1.000
_cell.length_b   1.000
_cell.length_c   1.000
_cell.angle_alpha   90.00
_cell.angle_beta   90.00
_cell.angle_gamma   90.00
#
_symmetry.space_group_name_H-M   'P 1'
#
loop_
_entity.id
_entity.type
_entity.pdbx_description
1 polymer ?
#
loop_
_entity_poly.entity_id
_entity_poly.type
_entity_poly.pdbx_seq_one_letter_code
_entity_poly.pdbx_strand_id
1 'polypeptide(L)'
;MTSSAADRVAKFVDDLLRGRRPRRFDATPEEAEAMGAAAGLVAGRAGADLPDKAALDRIHRRLSGRLDESPGVDPHFTRRVWLRTLGTAAAAAVVGVGLDEVLSRGGVIGPVAEGQAVLTPDGAQWRSVASVEQVPQGHAMQVSTGSVDAVVFNEGGQIGAVSGVCTHLGCRLQR
;
A
#
# COMPACT_ATOMS: atom_id res chain seq x y z
N MET A 1 20.00 -9.52 33.45
CA MET A 1 20.34 -8.12 33.13
C MET A 1 19.34 -7.65 32.08
N THR A 2 18.42 -6.76 32.46
CA THR A 2 17.40 -6.22 31.55
C THR A 2 18.09 -5.26 30.58
N SER A 3 17.93 -5.49 29.28
CA SER A 3 18.40 -4.60 28.22
C SER A 3 17.83 -3.20 28.45
N SER A 4 18.67 -2.16 28.42
CA SER A 4 18.19 -0.78 28.53
C SER A 4 17.33 -0.41 27.31
N ALA A 5 16.57 0.69 27.40
CA ALA A 5 15.77 1.19 26.28
C ALA A 5 16.64 1.50 25.06
N ALA A 6 17.80 2.15 25.28
CA ALA A 6 18.79 2.44 24.26
C ALA A 6 19.30 1.15 23.58
N ASP A 7 19.59 0.11 24.36
CA ASP A 7 20.07 -1.17 23.82
C ASP A 7 19.01 -1.85 22.93
N ARG A 8 17.73 -1.74 23.30
CA ARG A 8 16.62 -2.31 22.51
C ARG A 8 16.47 -1.60 21.17
N VAL A 9 16.48 -0.27 21.17
CA VAL A 9 16.43 0.53 19.94
C VAL A 9 17.67 0.28 19.08
N ALA A 10 18.87 0.26 19.67
CA ALA A 10 20.10 -0.03 18.94
C ALA A 10 20.06 -1.39 18.25
N LYS A 11 19.56 -2.43 18.94
CA LYS A 11 19.38 -3.76 18.34
C LYS A 11 18.34 -3.78 17.22
N PHE A 12 17.26 -3.03 17.36
CA PHE A 12 16.26 -2.86 16.31
C PHE A 12 16.89 -2.22 15.05
N VAL A 13 17.66 -1.15 15.22
CA VAL A 13 18.39 -0.49 14.14
C VAL A 13 19.41 -1.44 13.50
N ASP A 14 20.15 -2.19 14.32
CA ASP A 14 21.14 -3.18 13.88
C ASP A 14 20.53 -4.27 12.98
N ASP A 15 19.32 -4.72 13.32
CA ASP A 15 18.54 -5.67 12.52
C ASP A 15 18.09 -5.03 11.20
N LEU A 16 17.55 -3.80 11.23
CA LEU A 16 17.13 -3.10 10.01
C LEU A 16 18.29 -2.88 9.03
N LEU A 17 19.44 -2.42 9.52
CA LEU A 17 20.62 -2.15 8.70
C LEU A 17 21.17 -3.42 8.03
N ARG A 18 20.94 -4.60 8.61
CA ARG A 18 21.33 -5.90 8.05
C ARG A 18 20.22 -6.56 7.23
N GLY A 19 19.11 -5.86 6.97
CA GLY A 19 17.96 -6.42 6.25
C GLY A 19 17.29 -7.58 6.99
N ARG A 20 17.49 -7.67 8.30
CA ARG A 20 16.85 -8.69 9.15
C ARG A 20 15.53 -8.16 9.67
N ARG A 21 14.58 -9.08 9.89
CA ARG A 21 13.33 -8.76 10.59
C ARG A 21 13.63 -8.47 12.07
N PRO A 22 13.33 -7.27 12.59
CA PRO A 22 13.53 -7.00 14.01
C PRO A 22 12.64 -7.88 14.89
N ARG A 23 13.14 -8.22 16.09
CA ARG A 23 12.35 -8.96 17.09
C ARG A 23 11.27 -8.07 17.68
N ARG A 24 10.10 -8.64 17.98
CA ARG A 24 9.03 -7.93 18.70
C ARG A 24 9.41 -7.73 20.17
N PHE A 25 9.11 -6.55 20.68
CA PHE A 25 9.18 -6.20 22.10
C PHE A 25 8.13 -5.12 22.39
N ASP A 26 7.73 -4.98 23.65
CA ASP A 26 6.80 -3.92 24.07
C ASP A 26 7.57 -2.60 24.17
N ALA A 27 7.50 -1.81 23.11
CA ALA A 27 8.17 -0.51 23.01
C ALA A 27 7.39 0.56 23.78
N THR A 28 8.11 1.44 24.48
CA THR A 28 7.51 2.68 24.99
C THR A 28 7.17 3.63 23.82
N PRO A 29 6.33 4.66 24.04
CA PRO A 29 6.03 5.65 22.99
C PRO A 29 7.29 6.32 22.41
N GLU A 30 8.26 6.66 23.26
CA GLU A 30 9.54 7.27 22.85
C GLU A 30 10.40 6.28 22.03
N GLU A 31 10.46 5.01 22.44
CA GLU A 31 11.14 3.97 21.65
C GLU A 31 10.46 3.78 20.29
N ALA A 32 9.13 3.79 20.24
CA ALA A 32 8.36 3.65 19.01
C ALA A 32 8.61 4.82 18.04
N GLU A 33 8.75 6.05 18.54
CA GLU A 33 9.10 7.22 17.75
C GLU A 33 10.52 7.07 17.17
N ALA A 34 11.50 6.70 17.99
CA ALA A 34 12.88 6.44 17.54
C ALA A 34 12.95 5.31 16.49
N MET A 35 12.17 4.25 16.68
CA MET A 35 12.03 3.14 15.73
C MET A 35 11.41 3.59 14.41
N GLY A 36 10.37 4.43 14.47
CA GLY A 36 9.73 5.01 13.29
C GLY A 36 10.69 5.87 12.47
N ALA A 37 11.45 6.74 13.14
CA ALA A 37 12.50 7.55 12.52
C ALA A 37 13.58 6.66 11.85
N ALA A 38 14.06 5.64 12.55
CA ALA A 38 15.03 4.69 12.00
C ALA A 38 14.49 3.96 10.76
N ALA A 39 13.23 3.50 10.81
CA ALA A 39 12.59 2.84 9.68
C ALA A 39 12.45 3.78 8.46
N GLY A 40 12.07 5.05 8.70
CA GLY A 40 11.98 6.06 7.64
C GLY A 40 13.32 6.33 6.96
N LEU A 41 14.41 6.44 7.73
CA LEU A 41 15.76 6.62 7.18
C LEU A 41 16.22 5.42 6.34
N VAL A 42 15.90 4.21 6.78
CA VAL A 42 16.23 2.99 6.02
C VAL A 42 15.41 2.92 4.73
N ALA A 43 14.13 3.29 4.76
CA ALA A 43 13.26 3.33 3.59
C ALA A 43 13.70 4.37 2.55
N GLY A 44 14.31 5.48 2.99
CA GLY A 44 14.87 6.50 2.10
C GLY A 44 16.20 6.12 1.41
N ARG A 45 16.78 4.95 1.70
CA ARG A 45 18.04 4.51 1.08
C ARG A 45 17.83 4.20 -0.40
N ALA A 46 18.76 4.66 -1.26
CA ALA A 46 18.77 4.30 -2.67
C ALA A 46 18.74 2.77 -2.87
N GLY A 47 17.77 2.27 -3.63
CA GLY A 47 17.55 0.85 -3.87
C GLY A 47 16.63 0.15 -2.86
N ALA A 48 16.17 0.83 -1.80
CA ALA A 48 15.14 0.31 -0.89
C ALA A 48 13.72 0.37 -1.51
N ASP A 49 13.58 1.11 -2.59
CA ASP A 49 12.36 1.29 -3.40
C ASP A 49 12.04 0.09 -4.30
N LEU A 50 12.99 -0.83 -4.48
CA LEU A 50 12.83 -2.06 -5.25
C LEU A 50 12.69 -3.28 -4.32
N PRO A 51 11.56 -4.01 -4.39
CA PRO A 51 11.39 -5.24 -3.62
C PRO A 51 12.35 -6.34 -4.08
N ASP A 52 12.86 -7.14 -3.13
CA ASP A 52 13.66 -8.34 -3.42
C ASP A 52 12.82 -9.36 -4.22
N LYS A 53 13.26 -9.68 -5.45
CA LYS A 53 12.56 -10.62 -6.34
C LYS A 53 12.37 -11.98 -5.70
N ALA A 54 13.38 -12.51 -5.00
CA ALA A 54 13.28 -13.81 -4.36
C ALA A 54 12.24 -13.81 -3.22
N ALA A 55 12.11 -12.68 -2.51
CA ALA A 55 11.05 -12.49 -1.52
C ALA A 55 9.67 -12.39 -2.17
N LEU A 56 9.52 -11.63 -3.26
CA LEU A 56 8.26 -11.54 -4.01
C LEU A 56 7.82 -12.91 -4.53
N ASP A 57 8.75 -13.70 -5.09
CA ASP A 57 8.43 -15.05 -5.57
C ASP A 57 7.95 -15.96 -4.44
N ARG A 58 8.53 -15.86 -3.24
CA ARG A 58 8.05 -16.59 -2.06
C ARG A 58 6.65 -16.16 -1.65
N ILE A 59 6.35 -14.86 -1.70
CA ILE A 59 5.02 -14.33 -1.40
C ILE A 59 4.01 -14.80 -2.43
N HIS A 60 4.33 -14.68 -3.72
CA HIS A 60 3.48 -15.12 -4.82
C HIS A 60 3.13 -16.60 -4.68
N ARG A 61 4.13 -17.48 -4.50
CA ARG A 61 3.89 -18.92 -4.27
C ARG A 61 2.97 -19.20 -3.08
N ARG A 62 3.15 -18.47 -1.98
CA ARG A 62 2.31 -18.62 -0.78
C ARG A 62 0.88 -18.14 -1.00
N LEU A 63 0.68 -17.06 -1.75
CA LEU A 63 -0.64 -16.53 -2.07
C LEU A 63 -1.36 -17.45 -3.05
N SER A 64 -0.70 -17.89 -4.13
CA SER A 64 -1.26 -18.84 -5.08
C SER A 64 -1.72 -20.12 -4.38
N GLY A 65 -0.88 -20.72 -3.53
CA GLY A 65 -1.27 -21.93 -2.80
C GLY A 65 -2.51 -21.75 -1.91
N ARG A 66 -2.70 -20.57 -1.31
CA ARG A 66 -3.89 -20.26 -0.48
C ARG A 66 -5.14 -19.92 -1.29
N LEU A 67 -4.98 -19.39 -2.49
CA LEU A 67 -6.09 -19.09 -3.40
C LEU A 67 -6.55 -20.36 -4.14
N ASP A 68 -5.61 -21.27 -4.44
CA ASP A 68 -5.89 -22.59 -5.01
C ASP A 68 -6.55 -23.52 -3.98
N GLU A 69 -6.22 -23.36 -2.69
CA GLU A 69 -7.04 -23.86 -1.59
C GLU A 69 -8.38 -23.10 -1.58
N SER A 70 -9.34 -23.56 -2.39
CA SER A 70 -10.75 -23.20 -2.20
C SER A 70 -11.10 -23.34 -0.71
N PRO A 71 -11.88 -22.41 -0.11
CA PRO A 71 -12.26 -22.52 1.29
C PRO A 71 -13.10 -23.80 1.46
N GLY A 72 -12.42 -24.90 1.79
CA GLY A 72 -13.05 -26.08 2.30
C GLY A 72 -13.79 -25.63 3.55
N VAL A 73 -15.10 -25.89 3.59
CA VAL A 73 -15.89 -25.71 4.81
C VAL A 73 -15.16 -26.47 5.90
N ASP A 74 -14.57 -25.75 6.86
CA ASP A 74 -13.92 -26.35 8.02
C ASP A 74 -14.95 -27.27 8.71
N PRO A 75 -14.73 -28.61 8.76
CA PRO A 75 -15.65 -29.52 9.44
C PRO A 75 -15.67 -29.31 10.96
N HIS A 76 -14.76 -28.47 11.48
CA HIS A 76 -14.68 -28.06 12.87
C HIS A 76 -15.40 -26.75 13.16
N PHE A 77 -16.50 -26.47 12.46
CA PHE A 77 -17.47 -25.45 12.86
C PHE A 77 -18.14 -25.89 14.18
N THR A 78 -17.42 -25.76 15.29
CA THR A 78 -17.85 -26.28 16.59
C THR A 78 -19.14 -25.59 17.04
N ARG A 79 -20.01 -26.33 17.73
CA ARG A 79 -21.29 -25.86 18.30
C ARG A 79 -21.18 -24.54 19.09
N ARG A 80 -19.98 -24.19 19.58
CA ARG A 80 -19.66 -22.92 20.26
C ARG A 80 -19.68 -21.70 19.33
N VAL A 81 -19.36 -21.85 18.05
CA VAL A 81 -19.42 -20.77 17.05
C VAL A 81 -20.88 -20.47 16.71
N TRP A 82 -21.71 -21.50 16.51
CA TRP A 82 -23.15 -21.38 16.26
C TRP A 82 -23.92 -20.67 17.41
N LEU A 83 -23.57 -20.96 18.67
CA LEU A 83 -24.25 -20.34 19.81
C LEU A 83 -23.92 -18.85 19.99
N ARG A 84 -22.85 -18.33 19.38
CA ARG A 84 -22.53 -16.89 19.40
C ARG A 84 -23.21 -16.11 18.28
N THR A 85 -23.52 -16.76 17.15
CA THR A 85 -24.07 -16.09 15.97
C THR A 85 -25.60 -16.08 15.93
N LEU A 86 -26.29 -16.94 16.70
CA LEU A 86 -27.75 -17.08 16.69
C LEU A 86 -28.49 -16.41 17.85
N GLY A 87 -27.84 -15.51 18.58
CA GLY A 87 -28.45 -14.76 19.69
C GLY A 87 -29.19 -13.49 19.28
N THR A 88 -29.14 -13.06 18.02
CA THR A 88 -29.69 -11.76 17.58
C THR A 88 -30.44 -11.87 16.27
N ALA A 89 -31.55 -12.61 16.25
CA ALA A 89 -32.50 -12.60 15.14
C ALA A 89 -33.83 -12.04 15.65
N ALA A 90 -33.96 -10.71 15.69
CA ALA A 90 -35.24 -10.04 15.81
C ALA A 90 -35.26 -8.78 14.95
N ALA A 91 -36.28 -8.72 14.08
CA ALA A 91 -36.71 -7.63 13.20
C ALA A 91 -35.90 -7.38 11.92
N ALA A 92 -36.36 -8.00 10.82
CA ALA A 92 -36.20 -7.48 9.47
C ALA A 92 -37.51 -6.79 9.06
N ALA A 93 -37.45 -5.52 8.64
CA ALA A 93 -38.44 -4.90 7.73
C ALA A 93 -38.03 -3.48 7.26
N VAL A 94 -37.58 -3.43 6.00
CA VAL A 94 -37.75 -2.42 4.91
C VAL A 94 -37.01 -1.06 4.93
N VAL A 95 -36.57 -0.69 3.71
CA VAL A 95 -36.10 0.60 3.14
C VAL A 95 -34.62 0.89 3.43
N GLY A 96 -33.71 1.07 2.46
CA GLY A 96 -33.82 1.57 1.10
C GLY A 96 -33.00 2.87 1.03
N VAL A 97 -31.80 2.80 0.42
CA VAL A 97 -30.92 3.93 0.04
C VAL A 97 -30.41 4.82 1.18
N GLY A 98 -29.08 4.84 1.39
CA GLY A 98 -28.42 5.89 2.17
C GLY A 98 -27.34 5.39 3.15
N LEU A 99 -26.25 4.81 2.65
CA LEU A 99 -25.00 4.69 3.41
C LEU A 99 -23.87 5.45 2.71
N ASP A 100 -24.17 6.63 2.16
CA ASP A 100 -23.14 7.54 1.63
C ASP A 100 -22.82 8.72 2.58
N GLU A 101 -23.64 8.99 3.60
CA GLU A 101 -23.54 10.24 4.37
C GLU A 101 -22.68 10.14 5.66
N VAL A 102 -22.26 8.95 6.10
CA VAL A 102 -21.55 8.79 7.40
C VAL A 102 -20.04 8.51 7.27
N LEU A 103 -19.56 8.19 6.06
CA LEU A 103 -18.12 8.25 5.76
C LEU A 103 -17.68 9.64 5.27
N SER A 104 -18.61 10.55 5.01
CA SER A 104 -18.35 11.93 4.57
C SER A 104 -18.17 12.94 5.72
N ARG A 105 -18.17 12.50 6.99
CA ARG A 105 -17.90 13.37 8.16
C ARG A 105 -16.44 13.44 8.61
N GLY A 106 -15.52 13.10 7.71
CA GLY A 106 -14.07 13.33 7.85
C GLY A 106 -13.56 14.34 6.83
N GLY A 107 -14.00 15.60 6.94
CA GLY A 107 -13.45 16.73 6.19
C GLY A 107 -14.36 17.22 5.07
N VAL A 108 -14.90 18.43 5.23
CA VAL A 108 -15.46 19.21 4.12
C VAL A 108 -14.31 19.52 3.17
N ILE A 109 -14.10 18.67 2.17
CA ILE A 109 -13.54 19.13 0.90
C ILE A 109 -14.70 19.88 0.25
N GLY A 110 -14.69 21.21 0.38
CA GLY A 110 -15.58 22.06 -0.43
C GLY A 110 -15.42 21.70 -1.91
N PRO A 111 -16.36 22.06 -2.79
CA PRO A 111 -16.27 21.73 -4.21
C PRO A 111 -14.85 22.04 -4.69
N VAL A 112 -14.11 21.00 -5.09
CA VAL A 112 -12.81 21.18 -5.72
C VAL A 112 -13.15 21.99 -6.95
N ALA A 113 -12.75 23.25 -6.96
CA ALA A 113 -12.96 24.14 -8.08
C ALA A 113 -12.54 23.37 -9.34
N GLU A 114 -13.49 23.17 -10.26
CA GLU A 114 -13.21 22.77 -11.63
C GLU A 114 -12.23 23.80 -12.18
N GLY A 115 -10.98 23.37 -12.23
CA GLY A 115 -9.86 24.28 -12.23
C GLY A 115 -8.65 23.56 -11.67
N GLN A 116 -8.36 22.37 -12.20
CA GLN A 116 -6.97 21.96 -12.30
C GLN A 116 -6.30 23.09 -13.09
N ALA A 117 -5.70 24.05 -12.37
CA ALA A 117 -4.88 25.06 -13.01
C ALA A 117 -3.89 24.27 -13.86
N VAL A 118 -3.98 24.43 -15.17
CA VAL A 118 -3.08 23.76 -16.10
C VAL A 118 -1.69 24.24 -15.70
N LEU A 119 -0.97 23.40 -14.97
CA LEU A 119 0.42 23.64 -14.66
C LEU A 119 1.10 23.70 -16.01
N THR A 120 1.52 24.91 -16.40
CA THR A 120 2.27 25.15 -17.62
C THR A 120 3.72 25.22 -17.19
N PRO A 121 4.44 24.09 -17.16
CA PRO A 121 5.82 24.09 -16.71
C PRO A 121 6.68 24.97 -17.60
N ASP A 122 7.33 25.97 -17.02
CA ASP A 122 8.31 26.81 -17.70
C ASP A 122 9.51 25.95 -18.12
N GLY A 123 9.83 25.95 -19.41
CA GLY A 123 10.96 25.18 -19.94
C GLY A 123 10.73 23.67 -20.07
N ALA A 124 9.48 23.18 -20.03
CA ALA A 124 9.20 21.78 -20.29
C ALA A 124 9.45 21.36 -21.74
N GLN A 125 9.79 20.09 -21.92
CA GLN A 125 9.93 19.46 -23.23
C GLN A 125 9.06 18.22 -23.34
N TRP A 126 8.35 18.10 -24.46
CA TRP A 126 7.65 16.88 -24.82
C TRP A 126 8.66 15.78 -25.17
N ARG A 127 8.55 14.63 -24.51
CA ARG A 127 9.37 13.45 -24.81
C ARG A 127 8.47 12.26 -25.10
N SER A 128 8.80 11.54 -26.17
CA SER A 128 8.16 10.27 -26.48
C SER A 128 8.61 9.23 -25.45
N VAL A 129 7.65 8.54 -24.84
CA VAL A 129 7.90 7.53 -23.80
C VAL A 129 7.36 6.15 -24.15
N ALA A 130 6.34 6.07 -25.01
CA ALA A 130 5.71 4.84 -25.48
C ALA A 130 4.81 5.10 -26.69
N SER A 131 4.53 4.06 -27.48
CA SER A 131 3.39 4.03 -28.41
C SER A 131 2.11 3.60 -27.69
N VAL A 132 0.95 3.98 -28.23
CA VAL A 132 -0.36 3.63 -27.65
C VAL A 132 -0.57 2.10 -27.62
N GLU A 133 -0.04 1.39 -28.61
CA GLU A 133 -0.10 -0.08 -28.69
C GLU A 133 0.63 -0.78 -27.54
N GLN A 134 1.62 -0.12 -26.93
CA GLN A 134 2.35 -0.64 -25.77
C GLN A 134 1.59 -0.47 -24.45
N VAL A 135 0.50 0.30 -24.42
CA VAL A 135 -0.40 0.45 -23.27
C VAL A 135 -1.84 0.10 -23.67
N PRO A 136 -2.16 -1.19 -23.86
CA PRO A 136 -3.54 -1.60 -24.11
C PRO A 136 -4.48 -1.19 -22.98
N GLN A 137 -5.77 -1.12 -23.24
CA GLN A 137 -6.77 -0.82 -22.23
C GLN A 137 -6.62 -1.73 -20.99
N GLY A 138 -6.72 -1.16 -19.80
CA GLY A 138 -6.56 -1.86 -18.52
C GLY A 138 -5.12 -2.16 -18.14
N HIS A 139 -4.12 -1.69 -18.91
CA HIS A 139 -2.71 -1.89 -18.60
C HIS A 139 -2.05 -0.60 -18.12
N ALA A 140 -1.11 -0.74 -17.20
CA ALA A 140 -0.16 0.28 -16.80
C ALA A 140 1.24 -0.09 -17.28
N MET A 141 2.18 0.86 -17.37
CA MET A 141 3.56 0.69 -17.83
C MET A 141 4.50 1.66 -17.13
N GLN A 142 5.63 1.17 -16.58
CA GLN A 142 6.71 2.05 -16.17
C GLN A 142 7.43 2.63 -17.39
N VAL A 143 7.72 3.94 -17.33
CA VAL A 143 8.56 4.66 -18.28
C VAL A 143 9.55 5.53 -17.52
N SER A 144 10.71 5.77 -18.12
CA SER A 144 11.71 6.67 -17.56
C SER A 144 12.26 7.57 -18.65
N THR A 145 12.50 8.83 -18.32
CA THR A 145 13.17 9.78 -19.21
C THR A 145 14.60 10.09 -18.73
N GLY A 146 15.10 9.33 -17.75
CA GLY A 146 16.38 9.56 -17.08
C GLY A 146 16.33 10.59 -15.96
N SER A 147 15.48 11.62 -16.07
CA SER A 147 15.25 12.62 -15.02
C SER A 147 13.95 12.43 -14.26
N VAL A 148 12.99 11.71 -14.84
CA VAL A 148 11.67 11.45 -14.26
C VAL A 148 11.28 10.01 -14.55
N ASP A 149 10.86 9.31 -13.51
CA ASP A 149 10.19 8.01 -13.58
C ASP A 149 8.67 8.20 -13.47
N ALA A 150 7.92 7.55 -14.35
CA ALA A 150 6.46 7.65 -14.41
C ALA A 150 5.82 6.29 -14.66
N VAL A 151 4.54 6.17 -14.31
CA VAL A 151 3.68 5.07 -14.78
C VAL A 151 2.65 5.66 -15.73
N VAL A 152 2.65 5.17 -16.98
CA VAL A 152 1.64 5.46 -17.99
C VAL A 152 0.59 4.37 -17.95
N PHE A 153 -0.69 4.71 -17.95
CA PHE A 153 -1.78 3.74 -17.90
C PHE A 153 -2.87 4.09 -18.90
N ASN A 154 -3.64 3.08 -19.28
CA ASN A 154 -4.79 3.23 -20.17
C ASN A 154 -6.07 2.80 -19.45
N GLU A 155 -6.87 3.77 -19.05
CA GLU A 155 -8.16 3.57 -18.40
C GLU A 155 -9.28 3.96 -19.36
N GLY A 156 -10.07 2.98 -19.81
CA GLY A 156 -11.19 3.26 -20.73
C GLY A 156 -10.79 3.89 -22.07
N GLY A 157 -9.56 3.66 -22.54
CA GLY A 157 -9.03 4.28 -23.77
C GLY A 157 -8.38 5.64 -23.54
N GLN A 158 -8.39 6.16 -22.31
CA GLN A 158 -7.71 7.41 -21.96
C GLN A 158 -6.31 7.11 -21.41
N ILE A 159 -5.30 7.75 -22.01
CA ILE A 159 -3.92 7.63 -21.55
C ILE A 159 -3.66 8.65 -20.44
N GLY A 160 -3.35 8.14 -19.25
CA GLY A 160 -2.93 8.92 -18.10
C GLY A 160 -1.48 8.63 -17.73
N ALA A 161 -0.88 9.53 -16.93
CA ALA A 161 0.42 9.31 -16.33
C ALA A 161 0.45 9.82 -14.89
N VAL A 162 1.12 9.09 -14.02
CA VAL A 162 1.40 9.48 -12.63
C VAL A 162 2.90 9.35 -12.34
N SER A 163 3.37 9.99 -11.27
CA SER A 163 4.70 9.76 -10.73
C SER A 163 4.96 8.26 -10.56
N GLY A 164 6.15 7.79 -10.96
CA GLY A 164 6.57 6.41 -10.73
C GLY A 164 6.87 6.10 -9.27
N VAL A 165 6.85 7.13 -8.41
CA VAL A 165 7.14 7.06 -6.98
C VAL A 165 5.88 7.38 -6.17
N CYS A 166 5.50 6.46 -5.28
CA CYS A 166 4.39 6.63 -4.37
C CYS A 166 4.73 7.70 -3.31
N THR A 167 3.86 8.70 -3.15
CA THR A 167 4.03 9.77 -2.15
C THR A 167 3.89 9.30 -0.71
N HIS A 168 3.33 8.11 -0.47
CA HIS A 168 3.15 7.58 0.87
C HIS A 168 4.48 7.13 1.49
N LEU A 169 5.25 6.31 0.77
CA LEU A 169 6.48 5.69 1.30
C LEU A 169 7.69 5.80 0.36
N GLY A 170 7.57 6.49 -0.77
CA GLY A 170 8.66 6.61 -1.74
C GLY A 170 8.93 5.35 -2.56
N CYS A 171 8.08 4.33 -2.48
CA CYS A 171 8.25 3.09 -3.24
C CYS A 171 8.00 3.32 -4.74
N ARG A 172 8.71 2.57 -5.59
CA ARG A 172 8.39 2.54 -7.03
C ARG A 172 7.10 1.80 -7.28
N LEU A 173 6.20 2.41 -8.03
CA LEU A 173 4.94 1.79 -8.46
C LEU A 173 5.26 0.69 -9.49
N GLN A 174 5.05 -0.56 -9.11
CA GLN A 174 5.23 -1.71 -10.00
C GLN A 174 3.89 -2.11 -10.60
N ARG A 175 3.97 -2.47 -11.88
CA ARG A 175 2.87 -2.77 -12.81
C ARG A 175 1.84 -3.74 -12.24
#